data_AF-A0A3D3KGA2-F1
#
_entry.id   AF-A0A3D3KGA2-F1
#
_cell.length_a   1.000
_cell.length_b   1.000
_cell.length_c   1.000
_cell.angle_alpha   90.00
_cell.angle_beta   90.00
_cell.angle_gamma   90.00
#
_symmetry.space_group_name_H-M   'P 1'
#
loop_
_entity.id
_entity.type
_entity.pdbx_description
1 polymer ?
#
loop_
_entity_poly.entity_id
_entity_poly.type
_entity_poly.pdbx_seq_one_letter_code
_entity_poly.pdbx_strand_id
1 'polypeptide(L)' 'MREKMIVNNDFIAGIFVGGMEGVEEEFELFTQSNPKAMVLPMASTGAAALGIYENGNFDDSLKDDYAYIALFYRLFKDYL' A
#
# COMPACT_ATOMS: atom_id res chain seq x y z
N MET A 1 -17.38 9.59 2.08
CA MET A 1 -17.38 8.21 1.52
C MET A 1 -16.14 7.45 1.98
N ARG A 2 -14.94 8.01 1.79
CA ARG A 2 -13.65 7.45 2.22
C ARG A 2 -13.61 6.96 3.66
N GLU A 3 -14.10 7.74 4.63
CA GLU A 3 -14.14 7.30 6.04
C GLU A 3 -14.85 5.95 6.23
N LYS A 4 -16.04 5.75 5.63
CA LYS A 4 -16.76 4.49 5.76
C LYS A 4 -16.04 3.31 5.10
N MET A 5 -15.23 3.57 4.07
CA MET A 5 -14.51 2.54 3.33
C MET A 5 -13.19 2.18 4.01
N ILE A 6 -12.48 3.17 4.55
CA ILE A 6 -11.09 3.03 5.02
C ILE A 6 -11.02 2.94 6.55
N VAL A 7 -11.82 3.73 7.28
CA VAL A 7 -11.71 3.85 8.74
C VAL A 7 -12.55 2.81 9.47
N ASN A 8 -13.73 2.48 8.94
CA ASN A 8 -14.71 1.64 9.64
C ASN A 8 -14.59 0.15 9.33
N ASN A 9 -13.46 -0.30 8.81
CA ASN A 9 -13.22 -1.70 8.49
C ASN A 9 -11.84 -2.10 9.01
N ASP A 10 -11.70 -3.38 9.38
CA ASP A 10 -10.42 -3.93 9.81
C ASP A 10 -9.65 -4.46 8.59
N PHE A 11 -8.52 -3.82 8.28
CA PHE A 11 -7.64 -4.25 7.20
C PHE A 11 -6.36 -4.88 7.74
N ILE A 12 -5.93 -5.96 7.10
CA ILE A 12 -4.58 -6.53 7.31
C ILE A 12 -3.52 -5.85 6.45
N ALA A 13 -3.93 -5.23 5.33
CA ALA A 13 -3.03 -4.52 4.43
C ALA A 13 -3.76 -3.47 3.58
N GLY A 14 -3.03 -2.42 3.20
CA GLY A 14 -3.40 -1.43 2.20
C GLY A 14 -2.42 -1.48 1.03
N ILE A 15 -2.93 -1.70 -0.18
CA ILE A 15 -2.14 -1.82 -1.41
C ILE A 15 -2.43 -0.59 -2.27
N PHE A 16 -1.39 0.21 -2.54
CA PHE A 16 -1.50 1.48 -3.27
C PHE A 16 -0.87 1.32 -4.65
N VAL A 17 -1.65 1.57 -5.70
CA VAL A 17 -1.28 1.26 -7.10
C VAL A 17 -1.44 2.51 -7.95
N GLY A 18 -0.34 3.00 -8.53
CA GLY A 18 -0.29 4.18 -9.39
C GLY A 18 -0.95 5.40 -8.76
N GLY A 19 -1.85 6.02 -9.51
CA GLY A 19 -2.74 7.08 -9.02
C GLY A 19 -2.17 8.49 -9.05
N MET A 20 -2.89 9.41 -8.42
CA MET A 20 -2.53 10.83 -8.27
C MET A 20 -2.76 11.22 -6.80
N GLU A 21 -2.92 12.51 -6.50
CA GLU A 21 -3.15 13.08 -5.14
C GLU A 21 -4.18 12.30 -4.30
N GLY A 22 -5.26 11.81 -4.92
CA GLY A 22 -6.28 11.04 -4.19
C GLY A 22 -5.77 9.73 -3.55
N VAL A 23 -4.73 9.10 -4.10
CA VAL A 23 -4.08 7.92 -3.52
C VAL A 23 -3.21 8.29 -2.33
N GLU A 24 -2.56 9.46 -2.38
CA GLU A 24 -1.77 9.98 -1.25
C GLU A 24 -2.69 10.30 -0.06
N GLU A 25 -3.83 10.96 -0.30
CA GLU A 25 -4.86 11.22 0.70
C GLU A 25 -5.40 9.91 1.33
N GLU A 26 -5.62 8.88 0.51
CA GLU A 26 -6.10 7.59 0.98
C GLU A 26 -5.02 6.83 1.76
N PHE A 27 -3.75 6.95 1.38
CA PHE A 27 -2.62 6.42 2.14
C PHE A 27 -2.51 7.06 3.53
N GLU A 28 -2.59 8.39 3.60
CA GLU A 28 -2.55 9.09 4.88
C GLU A 28 -3.72 8.67 5.78
N LEU A 29 -4.95 8.65 5.24
CA LEU A 29 -6.12 8.23 6.00
C LEU A 29 -6.03 6.76 6.44
N PHE A 30 -5.57 5.88 5.56
CA PHE A 30 -5.42 4.45 5.84
C PHE A 30 -4.39 4.21 6.94
N THR A 31 -3.21 4.82 6.86
CA THR A 31 -2.14 4.62 7.86
C THR A 31 -2.50 5.18 9.24
N GLN A 32 -3.29 6.27 9.29
CA GLN A 32 -3.81 6.81 10.55
C GLN A 32 -4.88 5.92 11.19
N SER A 33 -5.78 5.35 10.38
CA SER A 33 -6.91 4.55 10.87
C SER A 33 -6.57 3.08 11.09
N ASN A 34 -5.61 2.54 10.35
CA ASN A 34 -5.18 1.14 10.37
C ASN A 34 -3.68 1.02 10.70
N PRO A 35 -3.21 1.50 11.87
CA PRO A 35 -1.76 1.60 12.16
C PRO A 35 -1.03 0.27 12.28
N LYS A 36 -1.76 -0.86 12.34
CA LYS A 36 -1.20 -2.21 12.39
C LYS A 36 -1.22 -2.92 11.03
N ALA A 37 -1.90 -2.35 10.03
CA ALA A 37 -1.99 -2.94 8.72
C ALA A 37 -0.66 -2.79 7.97
N MET A 38 -0.34 -3.77 7.14
CA MET A 38 0.77 -3.69 6.21
C MET A 38 0.49 -2.61 5.16
N VAL A 39 1.51 -1.84 4.78
CA VAL A 39 1.38 -0.80 3.77
C VAL A 39 2.28 -1.11 2.59
N LEU A 40 1.68 -1.30 1.42
CA LEU A 40 2.36 -1.76 0.21
C LEU A 40 2.17 -0.75 -0.93
N PRO A 41 2.99 0.31 -1.00
CA PRO A 41 3.03 1.18 -2.16
C PRO A 41 3.74 0.48 -3.31
N MET A 42 2.98 0.09 -4.35
CA MET A 42 3.50 -0.60 -5.53
C MET A 42 4.25 0.39 -6.44
N ALA A 43 5.46 0.79 -6.03
CA ALA A 43 6.28 1.79 -6.72
C ALA A 43 6.62 1.42 -8.18
N SER A 44 6.64 0.13 -8.52
CA SER A 44 6.76 -0.36 -9.89
C SER A 44 5.67 0.17 -10.84
N THR A 45 4.56 0.68 -10.31
CA THR A 45 3.45 1.28 -11.06
C THR A 45 3.55 2.80 -11.23
N GLY A 46 4.56 3.43 -10.63
CA GLY A 46 4.83 4.87 -10.76
C GLY A 46 3.85 5.77 -10.01
N ALA A 47 3.86 7.05 -10.38
CA ALA A 47 2.95 8.09 -9.90
C ALA A 47 2.88 8.20 -8.35
N ALA A 48 1.70 8.41 -7.76
CA ALA A 48 1.55 8.58 -6.31
C ALA A 48 2.12 7.40 -5.51
N ALA A 49 1.95 6.16 -5.98
CA ALA A 49 2.55 4.98 -5.33
C ALA A 49 4.08 5.04 -5.26
N LEU A 50 4.75 5.54 -6.30
CA LEU A 50 6.21 5.78 -6.26
C LEU A 50 6.56 6.90 -5.28
N GLY A 51 5.80 8.00 -5.28
CA GLY A 51 6.02 9.10 -4.33
C GLY A 51 5.87 8.65 -2.87
N ILE A 52 4.87 7.83 -2.57
CA ILE A 52 4.70 7.23 -1.23
C ILE A 52 5.90 6.37 -0.88
N TYR A 53 6.34 5.50 -1.79
CA TYR A 53 7.49 4.61 -1.57
C TYR A 53 8.78 5.38 -1.28
N GLU A 54 9.07 6.42 -2.07
CA GLU A 54 10.29 7.22 -1.94
C GLU A 54 10.36 8.00 -0.61
N ASN A 55 9.21 8.30 -0.02
CA ASN A 55 9.12 9.04 1.25
C ASN A 55 9.07 8.13 2.50
N GLY A 56 9.15 6.81 2.33
CA GLY A 56 9.12 5.85 3.43
C GLY A 56 10.22 4.79 3.35
N ASN A 57 10.17 3.85 4.30
CA ASN A 57 11.06 2.70 4.32
C ASN A 57 10.25 1.44 4.06
N PHE A 58 10.26 0.97 2.81
CA PHE A 58 9.48 -0.17 2.35
C PHE A 58 10.39 -1.26 1.79
N ASP A 59 9.84 -2.46 1.56
CA ASP A 59 10.56 -3.57 0.94
C ASP A 59 10.96 -3.19 -0.50
N ASP A 60 12.25 -3.33 -0.82
CA ASP A 60 12.82 -2.96 -2.13
C ASP A 60 12.10 -3.61 -3.32
N SER A 61 11.53 -4.80 -3.12
CA SER A 61 10.80 -5.49 -4.18
C SER A 61 9.54 -4.76 -4.65
N LEU A 62 8.99 -3.83 -3.88
CA LEU A 62 7.85 -3.02 -4.32
C LEU A 62 8.23 -2.06 -5.45
N LYS A 63 9.52 -1.78 -5.64
CA LYS A 63 10.04 -0.84 -6.65
C LYS A 63 10.10 -1.45 -8.06
N ASP A 64 10.55 -2.68 -8.19
CA ASP A 64 10.89 -3.26 -9.49
C ASP A 64 10.53 -4.75 -9.66
N ASP A 65 9.91 -5.40 -8.68
CA ASP A 65 9.38 -6.75 -8.83
C ASP A 65 8.01 -6.73 -9.52
N TYR A 66 8.00 -7.14 -10.79
CA TYR A 66 6.78 -7.24 -11.61
C TYR A 66 6.06 -8.59 -11.47
N ALA A 67 6.62 -9.55 -10.74
CA ALA A 67 6.00 -10.86 -10.51
C ALA A 67 4.99 -10.80 -9.35
N TYR A 68 3.96 -9.95 -9.47
CA TYR A 68 3.03 -9.61 -8.38
C TYR A 68 2.42 -10.80 -7.65
N ILE A 69 2.12 -11.90 -8.35
CA ILE A 69 1.58 -13.11 -7.71
C ILE A 69 2.61 -13.68 -6.72
N ALA A 70 3.84 -13.90 -7.17
CA ALA A 70 4.91 -14.43 -6.31
C ALA A 70 5.28 -13.45 -5.19
N LEU A 71 5.32 -12.16 -5.52
CA LEU A 71 5.54 -11.08 -4.56
C LEU A 71 4.50 -11.10 -3.44
N PHE A 72 3.21 -11.15 -3.76
CA PHE A 72 2.15 -11.20 -2.76
C PHE A 72 2.20 -12.49 -1.93
N TYR A 73 2.46 -13.66 -2.54
CA TYR A 73 2.66 -14.88 -1.75
C TYR A 73 3.81 -14.74 -0.74
N ARG A 74 4.89 -14.04 -1.10
CA ARG A 74 6.02 -13.79 -0.21
C ARG A 74 5.65 -12.79 0.90
N LEU A 75 5.02 -11.67 0.55
CA LEU A 75 4.66 -10.61 1.50
C LEU A 75 3.58 -11.05 2.48
N PHE A 76 2.60 -11.84 2.02
CA PHE A 76 1.48 -12.31 2.83
C PHE A 76 1.69 -13.71 3.43
N LYS A 77 2.90 -14.27 3.35
CA LYS A 77 3.19 -15.63 3.82
C LYS A 77 2.81 -15.86 5.29
N ASP A 78 2.94 -14.84 6.13
CA ASP A 78 2.61 -14.94 7.56
C ASP A 78 1.12 -14.66 7.86
N TYR A 79 0.33 -14.32 6.84
CA TYR A 79 -1.10 -14.02 6.90
C TYR A 79 -2.00 -15.08 6.23
N LEU A 80 -1.43 -15.99 5.43
CA LEU A 80 -2.10 -17.07 4.70
C LEU A 80 -1.69 -18.44 5.24
#